data_AF-A0A1X4G927-F1
#
_entry.id   AF-A0A1X4G927-F1
#
_cell.length_a   1.000
_cell.length_b   1.000
_cell.length_c   1.000
_cell.angle_alpha   90.00
_cell.angle_beta   90.00
_cell.angle_gamma   90.00
#
_symmetry.space_group_name_H-M   'P 1'
#
loop_
_entity.id
_entity.type
_entity.pdbx_description
1 polymer ?
#
loop_
_entity_poly.entity_id
_entity_poly.type
_entity_poly.pdbx_seq_one_letter_code
_entity_poly.pdbx_strand_id
1 'polypeptide(L)'
;EEKDNSPPPEGNEVDPKTKKVKKAGKFWVYEQAVKIPYYAIFNGFEGTLEMYHLEQGRYKQVKANRRNHYPIPELGVELGMLLDQERPPIPWLRWWDNGGNLLLTGNERAEQECQRRELAEAIAIQERFEKEQERQQKELAESLAIQEREKKEMAEALAIQERTEKEQERQQKELAEALAIQEREKKEKLAAYLRSLGINPDEI
;
A
#
# COMPACT_ATOMS: atom_id res chain seq x y z
N GLU A 1 -32.58 -38.35 -26.34
CA GLU A 1 -32.45 -37.45 -27.50
C GLU A 1 -31.00 -37.02 -27.73
N GLU A 2 -30.23 -36.64 -26.69
CA GLU A 2 -28.85 -36.18 -26.87
C GLU A 2 -27.85 -37.29 -27.24
N LYS A 3 -28.00 -38.48 -26.63
CA LYS A 3 -27.16 -39.68 -26.84
C LYS A 3 -27.59 -40.54 -28.05
N ASP A 4 -28.47 -40.02 -28.89
CA ASP A 4 -28.98 -40.77 -30.04
C ASP A 4 -27.89 -40.86 -31.12
N ASN A 5 -27.48 -42.08 -31.46
CA ASN A 5 -26.50 -42.40 -32.48
C ASN A 5 -27.15 -42.95 -33.77
N SER A 6 -28.47 -42.80 -33.91
CA SER A 6 -29.19 -43.27 -35.08
C SER A 6 -28.66 -42.59 -36.34
N PRO A 7 -28.28 -43.36 -37.37
CA PRO A 7 -27.88 -42.82 -38.66
C PRO A 7 -29.03 -42.01 -39.29
N PRO A 8 -28.74 -41.09 -40.23
CA PRO A 8 -29.77 -40.36 -40.94
C PRO A 8 -30.70 -41.37 -41.63
N PRO A 9 -32.02 -41.13 -41.62
CA PRO A 9 -32.94 -41.96 -42.38
C PRO A 9 -32.58 -41.90 -43.87
N GLU A 10 -32.70 -43.03 -44.56
CA GLU A 10 -32.59 -43.10 -46.02
C GLU A 10 -33.87 -42.49 -46.65
N GLY A 11 -33.93 -41.15 -46.66
CA GLY A 11 -35.04 -40.37 -47.22
C GLY A 11 -35.87 -39.61 -46.19
N ASN A 12 -36.93 -38.93 -46.65
CA ASN A 12 -37.85 -38.16 -45.81
C ASN A 12 -38.82 -39.10 -45.06
N GLU A 13 -38.31 -40.02 -44.24
CA GLU A 13 -39.15 -40.79 -43.34
C GLU A 13 -39.74 -39.87 -42.27
N VAL A 14 -41.06 -39.79 -42.24
CA VAL A 14 -41.82 -39.01 -41.26
C VAL A 14 -42.23 -39.95 -40.12
N ASP A 15 -41.92 -39.55 -38.88
CA ASP A 15 -42.30 -40.32 -37.71
C ASP A 15 -43.85 -40.36 -37.58
N PRO A 16 -44.47 -41.55 -37.55
CA PRO A 16 -45.93 -41.70 -37.55
C PRO A 16 -46.62 -41.13 -36.30
N LYS A 17 -45.87 -40.85 -35.21
CA LYS A 17 -46.42 -40.25 -33.99
C LYS A 17 -46.26 -38.73 -33.92
N THR A 18 -45.18 -38.19 -34.50
CA THR A 18 -44.83 -36.77 -34.33
C THR A 18 -45.00 -35.93 -35.59
N LYS A 19 -45.25 -36.55 -36.76
CA LYS A 19 -45.33 -35.89 -38.09
C LYS A 19 -44.10 -35.03 -38.43
N LYS A 20 -42.97 -35.23 -37.73
CA LYS A 20 -41.69 -34.56 -38.02
C LYS A 20 -40.81 -35.49 -38.85
N VAL A 21 -40.02 -34.89 -39.73
CA VAL A 21 -38.97 -35.61 -40.49
C VAL A 21 -38.00 -36.21 -39.48
N LYS A 22 -37.76 -37.52 -39.55
CA LYS A 22 -36.75 -38.20 -38.73
C LYS A 22 -35.40 -37.53 -39.01
N LYS A 23 -34.69 -37.11 -37.96
CA LYS A 23 -33.35 -36.52 -38.06
C LYS A 23 -32.33 -37.51 -37.52
N ALA A 24 -31.12 -37.48 -38.08
CA ALA A 24 -30.01 -38.24 -37.53
C ALA A 24 -29.80 -37.85 -36.06
N GLY A 25 -29.47 -38.84 -35.24
CA GLY A 25 -29.13 -38.60 -33.84
C GLY A 25 -27.91 -37.68 -33.73
N LYS A 26 -27.92 -36.77 -32.74
CA LYS A 26 -26.85 -35.76 -32.59
C LYS A 26 -25.46 -36.41 -32.48
N PHE A 27 -25.34 -37.56 -31.82
CA PHE A 27 -24.07 -38.29 -31.73
C PHE A 27 -23.58 -38.75 -33.09
N TRP A 28 -24.46 -39.25 -33.96
CA TRP A 28 -24.07 -39.67 -35.30
C TRP A 28 -23.49 -38.50 -36.11
N VAL A 29 -24.13 -37.33 -36.02
CA VAL A 29 -23.64 -36.11 -36.71
C VAL A 29 -22.26 -35.69 -36.19
N TYR A 30 -22.06 -35.71 -34.87
CA TYR A 30 -20.77 -35.33 -34.28
C TYR A 30 -19.67 -36.38 -34.48
N GLU A 31 -20.00 -37.67 -34.50
CA GLU A 31 -19.04 -38.78 -34.72
C GLU A 31 -18.60 -38.87 -36.18
N GLN A 32 -19.53 -38.76 -37.13
CA GLN A 32 -19.27 -39.08 -38.54
C GLN A 32 -19.01 -37.85 -39.41
N ALA A 33 -19.68 -36.71 -39.15
CA ALA A 33 -19.59 -35.53 -40.00
C ALA A 33 -18.61 -34.46 -39.48
N VAL A 34 -18.63 -34.16 -38.17
CA VAL A 34 -17.87 -33.03 -37.60
C VAL A 34 -16.56 -33.46 -36.93
N LYS A 35 -16.49 -34.68 -36.36
CA LYS A 35 -15.29 -35.24 -35.70
C LYS A 35 -14.71 -34.34 -34.61
N ILE A 36 -15.57 -33.84 -33.72
CA ILE A 36 -15.14 -33.03 -32.58
C ILE A 36 -14.36 -33.94 -31.61
N PRO A 37 -13.11 -33.62 -31.24
CA PRO A 37 -12.31 -34.48 -30.36
C PRO A 37 -12.96 -34.69 -28.99
N TYR A 38 -13.48 -33.62 -28.38
CA TYR A 38 -14.10 -33.66 -27.05
C TYR A 38 -15.52 -33.12 -27.10
N TYR A 39 -16.45 -33.85 -26.49
CA TYR A 39 -17.86 -33.48 -26.42
C TYR A 39 -18.35 -33.58 -24.97
N ALA A 40 -18.90 -32.50 -24.43
CA ALA A 40 -19.41 -32.46 -23.06
C ALA A 40 -20.92 -32.19 -23.06
N ILE A 41 -21.64 -32.89 -22.19
CA ILE A 41 -23.06 -32.72 -21.94
C ILE A 41 -23.19 -32.16 -20.53
N PHE A 42 -23.77 -30.98 -20.41
CA PHE A 42 -23.98 -30.31 -19.13
C PHE A 42 -25.47 -30.10 -18.89
N ASN A 43 -25.95 -30.57 -17.74
CA ASN A 43 -27.30 -30.31 -17.26
C ASN A 43 -27.25 -29.32 -16.10
N GLY A 44 -27.63 -28.07 -16.36
CA GLY A 44 -27.65 -27.01 -15.35
C GLY A 44 -28.71 -27.17 -14.26
N PHE A 45 -29.74 -28.00 -14.46
CA PHE A 45 -30.78 -28.25 -13.46
C PHE A 45 -30.37 -29.37 -12.48
N GLU A 46 -29.74 -30.42 -12.99
CA GLU A 46 -29.28 -31.55 -12.17
C GLU A 46 -27.85 -31.36 -11.65
N GLY A 47 -27.10 -30.41 -12.21
CA GLY A 47 -25.67 -30.22 -11.89
C GLY A 47 -24.82 -31.40 -12.34
N THR A 48 -25.19 -32.04 -13.45
CA THR A 48 -24.46 -33.18 -14.00
C THR A 48 -23.64 -32.73 -15.21
N LEU A 49 -22.39 -33.16 -15.25
CA LEU A 49 -21.47 -32.97 -16.37
C LEU A 49 -21.00 -34.35 -16.81
N GLU A 50 -21.12 -34.66 -18.08
CA GLU A 50 -20.58 -35.86 -18.71
C GLU A 50 -19.67 -35.43 -19.86
N MET A 51 -18.51 -36.06 -20.01
CA MET A 51 -17.60 -35.76 -21.11
C MET A 51 -17.24 -37.01 -21.89
N TYR A 52 -17.06 -36.84 -23.19
CA TYR A 52 -16.77 -37.87 -24.16
C TYR A 52 -15.59 -37.45 -25.03
N HIS A 53 -14.72 -38.40 -25.36
CA HIS A 53 -13.56 -38.23 -26.21
C HIS A 53 -13.69 -39.13 -27.44
N LEU A 54 -13.46 -38.59 -28.63
CA LEU A 54 -13.58 -39.29 -29.90
C LEU A 54 -12.33 -40.15 -30.16
N GLU A 55 -12.43 -41.45 -29.88
CA GLU A 55 -11.35 -42.41 -30.11
C GLU A 55 -11.73 -43.40 -31.21
N GLN A 56 -10.88 -43.53 -32.24
CA GLN A 56 -11.10 -44.47 -33.35
C GLN A 56 -12.48 -44.30 -34.03
N GLY A 57 -12.98 -43.06 -34.09
CA GLY A 57 -14.27 -42.73 -34.71
C GLY A 57 -15.51 -43.02 -33.86
N ARG A 58 -15.35 -43.28 -32.56
CA ARG A 58 -16.46 -43.41 -31.60
C ARG A 58 -16.21 -42.62 -30.31
N TYR A 59 -17.25 -42.02 -29.76
CA TYR A 59 -17.16 -41.34 -28.48
C TYR A 59 -17.05 -42.34 -27.33
N LYS A 60 -16.01 -42.20 -26.52
CA LYS A 60 -15.84 -42.92 -25.24
C LYS A 60 -16.00 -41.95 -24.08
N GLN A 61 -16.71 -42.36 -23.04
CA GLN A 61 -16.90 -41.54 -21.86
C GLN A 61 -15.56 -41.33 -21.12
N VAL A 62 -15.20 -40.07 -20.91
CA VAL A 62 -14.04 -39.65 -20.12
C VAL A 62 -14.41 -39.71 -18.65
N LYS A 63 -13.54 -40.26 -17.80
CA LYS A 63 -13.73 -40.24 -16.36
C LYS A 63 -13.23 -38.92 -15.78
N ALA A 64 -14.00 -38.37 -14.84
CA ALA A 64 -13.55 -37.23 -14.06
C ALA A 64 -12.33 -37.61 -13.19
N ASN A 65 -11.46 -36.64 -12.94
CA ASN A 65 -10.33 -36.76 -12.04
C ASN A 65 -10.77 -36.70 -10.56
N ARG A 66 -9.81 -36.72 -9.63
CA ARG A 66 -10.09 -36.64 -8.18
C ARG A 66 -10.80 -35.35 -7.75
N ARG A 67 -10.75 -34.29 -8.56
CA ARG A 67 -11.40 -32.99 -8.33
C ARG A 67 -12.76 -32.88 -9.00
N ASN A 68 -13.25 -33.97 -9.60
CA ASN A 68 -14.47 -33.98 -10.40
C ASN A 68 -14.39 -33.08 -11.66
N HIS A 69 -13.19 -32.92 -12.22
CA HIS A 69 -12.95 -32.24 -13.50
C HIS A 69 -12.60 -33.25 -14.58
N TYR A 70 -12.91 -32.93 -15.82
CA TYR A 70 -12.65 -33.76 -16.99
C TYR A 70 -11.40 -33.25 -17.72
N PRO A 71 -10.28 -33.99 -17.68
CA PRO A 71 -9.04 -33.53 -18.31
C PRO A 71 -9.12 -33.59 -19.84
N ILE A 72 -8.51 -32.61 -20.49
CA ILE A 72 -8.24 -32.52 -21.93
C ILE A 72 -6.72 -32.42 -22.08
N PRO A 73 -6.00 -33.56 -22.07
CA PRO A 73 -4.53 -33.57 -22.03
C PRO A 73 -3.87 -32.82 -23.18
N GLU A 74 -4.48 -32.80 -24.37
CA GLU A 74 -3.96 -32.14 -25.57
C GLU A 74 -3.91 -30.62 -25.44
N LEU A 75 -4.82 -30.05 -24.64
CA LEU A 75 -4.88 -28.62 -24.37
C LEU A 75 -4.22 -28.24 -23.03
N GLY A 76 -3.90 -29.22 -22.19
CA GLY A 76 -3.40 -28.98 -20.84
C GLY A 76 -4.40 -28.27 -19.92
N VAL A 77 -5.70 -28.49 -20.16
CA VAL A 77 -6.80 -27.93 -19.38
C VAL A 77 -7.73 -29.02 -18.87
N GLU A 78 -8.50 -28.71 -17.84
CA GLU A 78 -9.58 -29.54 -17.32
C GLU A 78 -10.90 -28.77 -17.37
N LEU A 79 -11.99 -29.43 -17.78
CA LEU A 79 -13.33 -28.88 -17.72
C LEU A 79 -13.97 -29.26 -16.39
N GLY A 80 -14.35 -28.28 -15.58
CA GLY A 80 -14.95 -28.49 -14.27
C GLY A 80 -16.24 -27.72 -14.09
N MET A 81 -17.06 -28.16 -13.13
CA MET A 81 -18.21 -27.40 -12.64
C MET A 81 -17.77 -26.51 -11.48
N LEU A 82 -18.07 -25.22 -11.59
CA LEU A 82 -17.97 -24.25 -10.51
C LEU A 82 -19.38 -23.91 -10.04
N LEU A 83 -19.63 -24.09 -8.74
CA LEU A 83 -20.87 -23.62 -8.12
C LEU A 83 -20.71 -22.14 -7.79
N ASP A 84 -21.61 -21.32 -8.30
CA ASP A 84 -21.65 -19.90 -7.95
C ASP A 84 -22.03 -19.72 -6.47
N GLN A 85 -21.72 -18.55 -5.91
CA GLN A 85 -22.03 -18.19 -4.53
C GLN A 85 -23.49 -17.74 -4.31
N GLU A 86 -24.31 -17.74 -5.37
CA GLU A 86 -25.74 -17.44 -5.27
C GLU A 86 -26.52 -18.46 -4.43
N ARG A 87 -27.72 -18.07 -3.96
CA ARG A 87 -28.63 -18.94 -3.20
C ARG A 87 -29.99 -19.05 -3.91
N PRO A 88 -30.31 -20.20 -4.54
CA PRO A 88 -29.54 -21.45 -4.58
C PRO A 88 -28.30 -21.38 -5.48
N PRO A 89 -27.25 -22.19 -5.23
CA PRO A 89 -26.04 -22.18 -6.04
C PRO A 89 -26.34 -22.68 -7.45
N ILE A 90 -25.93 -21.91 -8.44
CA ILE A 90 -26.09 -22.26 -9.86
C ILE A 90 -24.80 -22.95 -10.32
N PRO A 91 -24.86 -24.16 -10.89
CA PRO A 91 -23.68 -24.79 -11.48
C PRO A 91 -23.33 -24.10 -12.81
N TRP A 92 -22.07 -23.72 -12.97
CA TRP A 92 -21.50 -23.16 -14.20
C TRP A 92 -20.28 -23.96 -14.64
N LEU A 93 -19.99 -23.97 -15.94
CA LEU A 93 -18.78 -24.60 -16.47
C LEU A 93 -17.62 -23.60 -16.46
N ARG A 94 -16.45 -24.07 -16.00
CA ARG A 94 -15.21 -23.31 -16.03
C ARG A 94 -14.03 -24.18 -16.44
N TRP A 95 -13.03 -23.51 -17.00
CA TRP A 95 -11.77 -24.12 -17.38
C TRP A 95 -10.79 -24.05 -16.21
N TRP A 96 -10.05 -25.12 -16.02
CA TRP A 96 -9.01 -25.25 -15.00
C TRP A 96 -7.72 -25.68 -15.69
N ASP A 97 -6.57 -25.39 -15.07
CA ASP A 97 -5.30 -25.96 -15.53
C ASP A 97 -5.13 -27.40 -15.00
N ASN A 98 -4.12 -28.11 -15.50
CA ASN A 98 -3.77 -29.46 -15.00
C ASN A 98 -3.43 -29.47 -13.49
N GLY A 99 -3.04 -28.33 -12.93
CA GLY A 99 -2.76 -28.12 -11.51
C GLY A 99 -4.02 -27.97 -10.66
N GLY A 100 -5.20 -27.78 -11.25
CA GLY A 100 -6.46 -27.51 -10.57
C GLY A 100 -6.63 -26.05 -10.17
N ASN A 101 -5.94 -25.12 -10.83
CA ASN A 101 -6.16 -23.69 -10.71
C ASN A 101 -7.17 -23.24 -11.75
N LEU A 102 -8.08 -22.34 -11.35
CA LEU A 102 -9.09 -21.80 -12.25
C LEU A 102 -8.41 -20.96 -13.33
N LEU A 103 -8.71 -21.24 -14.60
CA LEU A 103 -8.24 -20.41 -15.70
C LEU A 103 -9.11 -19.16 -15.77
N LEU A 104 -8.54 -18.06 -15.30
CA LEU A 104 -9.17 -16.76 -15.35
C LEU A 104 -9.45 -16.34 -16.79
N THR A 105 -10.65 -15.81 -17.00
CA THR A 105 -11.02 -15.10 -18.22
C THR A 105 -10.16 -13.85 -18.39
N GLY A 106 -10.13 -13.29 -19.59
CA GLY A 106 -9.40 -12.04 -19.86
C GLY A 106 -9.82 -10.89 -18.93
N ASN A 107 -11.12 -10.81 -18.60
CA ASN A 107 -11.65 -9.79 -17.69
C ASN A 107 -11.18 -10.00 -16.25
N GLU A 108 -11.28 -11.22 -15.73
CA GLU A 108 -10.81 -11.57 -14.37
C GLU A 108 -9.31 -11.32 -14.20
N ARG A 109 -8.51 -11.59 -15.25
CA ARG A 109 -7.07 -11.28 -15.24
C ARG A 109 -6.82 -9.77 -15.20
N ALA A 110 -7.52 -9.01 -16.04
CA ALA A 110 -7.40 -7.56 -16.07
C ALA A 110 -7.81 -6.92 -14.73
N GLU A 111 -8.87 -7.42 -14.10
CA GLU A 111 -9.29 -7.00 -12.76
C GLU A 111 -8.22 -7.30 -11.71
N GLN A 112 -7.63 -8.51 -11.74
CA GLN A 112 -6.56 -8.87 -10.81
C GLN A 112 -5.32 -7.98 -10.99
N GLU A 113 -4.96 -7.64 -12.23
CA GLU A 113 -3.87 -6.71 -12.53
C GLU A 113 -4.20 -5.29 -12.07
N CYS A 114 -5.44 -4.83 -12.28
CA CYS A 114 -5.91 -3.53 -11.81
C CYS A 114 -5.81 -3.44 -10.27
N GLN A 115 -6.32 -4.44 -9.56
CA GLN A 115 -6.25 -4.51 -8.10
C GLN A 115 -4.80 -4.51 -7.59
N ARG A 116 -3.91 -5.26 -8.26
CA ARG A 116 -2.48 -5.28 -7.90
C ARG A 116 -1.84 -3.91 -8.10
N ARG A 117 -2.18 -3.23 -9.19
CA ARG A 117 -1.69 -1.89 -9.48
C ARG A 117 -2.20 -0.88 -8.45
N GLU A 118 -3.50 -0.90 -8.15
CA GLU A 118 -4.11 -0.04 -7.14
C GLU A 118 -3.48 -0.25 -5.76
N LEU A 119 -3.25 -1.50 -5.36
CA LEU A 119 -2.58 -1.80 -4.09
C LEU A 119 -1.14 -1.28 -4.07
N ALA A 120 -0.39 -1.46 -5.17
CA ALA A 120 0.96 -0.95 -5.28
C ALA A 120 1.01 0.59 -5.24
N GLU A 121 0.05 1.26 -5.90
CA GLU A 121 -0.11 2.71 -5.86
C GLU A 121 -0.45 3.20 -4.45
N ALA A 122 -1.36 2.52 -3.74
CA ALA A 122 -1.71 2.84 -2.36
C ALA A 122 -0.49 2.72 -1.41
N ILE A 123 0.29 1.64 -1.54
CA ILE A 123 1.51 1.46 -0.75
C ILE A 123 2.54 2.57 -1.06
N ALA A 124 2.72 2.92 -2.33
CA ALA A 124 3.63 3.99 -2.72
C ALA A 124 3.20 5.37 -2.22
N ILE A 125 1.90 5.65 -2.16
CA ILE A 125 1.35 6.88 -1.59
C ILE A 125 1.61 6.91 -0.07
N GLN A 126 1.36 5.80 0.61
CA GLN A 126 1.60 5.68 2.05
C GLN A 126 3.08 5.92 2.40
N GLU A 127 4.01 5.29 1.67
CA GLU A 127 5.45 5.47 1.88
C GLU A 127 5.88 6.93 1.66
N ARG A 128 5.33 7.61 0.65
CA ARG A 128 5.58 9.04 0.41
C ARG A 128 5.07 9.91 1.55
N PHE A 129 3.89 9.60 2.06
CA PHE A 129 3.30 10.35 3.18
C PHE A 129 4.14 10.22 4.44
N GLU A 130 4.59 9.01 4.78
CA GLU A 130 5.45 8.75 5.93
C GLU A 130 6.79 9.49 5.82
N LYS A 131 7.41 9.46 4.63
CA LYS A 131 8.65 10.19 4.36
C LYS A 131 8.49 11.70 4.47
N GLU A 132 7.35 12.23 4.05
CA GLU A 132 7.06 13.66 4.18
C GLU A 132 6.83 14.04 5.64
N GLN A 133 6.14 13.21 6.41
CA GLN A 133 6.00 13.41 7.86
C GLN A 133 7.35 13.38 8.58
N GLU A 134 8.22 12.43 8.25
CA GLU A 134 9.57 12.36 8.82
C GLU A 134 10.37 13.64 8.52
N ARG A 135 10.28 14.15 7.28
CA ARG A 135 10.90 15.43 6.89
C ARG A 135 10.36 16.59 7.70
N GLN A 136 9.05 16.70 7.86
CA GLN A 136 8.42 17.75 8.66
C GLN A 136 8.85 17.67 10.13
N GLN A 137 8.92 16.47 10.72
CA GLN A 137 9.41 16.28 12.08
C GLN A 137 10.88 16.68 12.22
N LYS A 138 11.72 16.34 11.24
CA LYS A 138 13.12 16.72 11.23
C LYS A 138 13.29 18.24 11.11
N GLU A 139 12.54 18.89 10.22
CA GLU A 139 12.57 20.35 10.06
C GLU A 139 12.10 21.06 11.34
N LEU A 140 11.04 20.56 11.98
CA LEU A 140 10.59 21.07 13.28
C LEU A 140 11.67 20.90 14.35
N ALA A 141 12.28 19.72 14.45
CA ALA A 141 13.36 19.46 15.40
C ALA A 141 14.58 20.37 15.15
N GLU A 142 14.96 20.59 13.89
CA GLU A 142 16.02 21.52 13.50
C GLU A 142 15.68 22.96 13.91
N SER A 143 14.43 23.42 13.66
CA SER A 143 13.97 24.75 14.05
C SER A 143 14.00 24.96 15.57
N LEU A 144 13.60 23.95 16.35
CA LEU A 144 13.65 23.98 17.81
C LEU A 144 15.09 24.03 18.31
N ALA A 145 15.99 23.24 17.71
CA ALA A 145 17.40 23.26 18.06
C ALA A 145 18.07 24.61 17.75
N ILE A 146 17.67 25.27 16.65
CA ILE A 146 18.12 26.64 16.33
C ILE A 146 17.62 27.62 17.39
N GLN A 147 16.34 27.61 17.73
CA GLN A 147 15.79 28.51 18.76
C GLN A 147 16.44 28.30 20.13
N GLU A 148 16.74 27.06 20.50
CA GLU A 148 17.42 26.77 21.77
C GLU A 148 18.84 27.33 21.78
N ARG A 149 19.58 27.22 20.67
CA ARG A 149 20.91 27.82 20.51
C ARG A 149 20.85 29.34 20.60
N GLU A 150 19.93 29.99 19.89
CA GLU A 150 19.74 31.43 19.94
C GLU A 150 19.40 31.92 21.35
N LYS A 151 18.52 31.21 22.06
CA LYS A 151 18.20 31.53 23.47
C LYS A 151 19.43 31.39 24.37
N LYS A 152 20.25 30.37 24.16
CA LYS A 152 21.48 30.15 24.92
C LYS A 152 22.50 31.26 24.66
N GLU A 153 22.71 31.62 23.39
CA GLU A 153 23.60 32.72 23.00
C GLU A 153 23.13 34.06 23.56
N MET A 154 21.82 34.34 23.51
CA MET A 154 21.24 35.54 24.13
C MET A 154 21.43 35.55 25.65
N ALA A 155 21.21 34.42 26.33
CA ALA A 155 21.42 34.31 27.77
C ALA A 155 22.89 34.51 28.15
N GLU A 156 23.82 33.95 27.37
CA GLU A 156 25.26 34.15 27.55
C GLU A 156 25.66 35.61 27.33
N ALA A 157 25.13 36.26 26.29
CA ALA A 157 25.38 37.68 26.01
C ALA A 157 24.88 38.58 27.14
N LEU A 158 23.66 38.33 27.66
CA LEU A 158 23.11 39.05 28.80
C LEU A 158 23.96 38.85 30.07
N ALA A 159 24.43 37.63 30.32
CA ALA A 159 25.30 37.34 31.46
C ALA A 159 26.67 38.03 31.34
N ILE A 160 27.23 38.14 30.13
CA ILE A 160 28.45 38.91 29.88
C ILE A 160 28.18 40.40 30.13
N GLN A 161 27.08 40.95 29.60
CA GLN A 161 26.71 42.34 29.79
C GLN A 161 26.59 42.69 31.28
N GLU A 162 25.84 41.90 32.05
CA GLU A 162 25.67 42.12 33.49
C GLU A 162 27.01 42.09 34.25
N ARG A 163 27.94 41.19 33.88
CA ARG A 163 29.29 41.15 34.45
C ARG A 163 30.08 42.41 34.10
N THR A 164 30.02 42.86 32.85
CA THR A 164 30.71 44.08 32.42
C THR A 164 30.17 45.34 33.11
N GLU A 165 28.85 45.44 33.29
CA GLU A 165 28.22 46.55 34.01
C GLU A 165 28.65 46.55 35.49
N LYS A 166 28.63 45.38 36.14
CA LYS A 166 29.13 45.24 37.52
C LYS A 166 30.61 45.59 37.65
N GLU A 167 31.43 45.25 36.68
CA GLU A 167 32.86 45.58 36.67
C GLU A 167 33.09 47.08 36.46
N GLN A 168 32.33 47.72 35.56
CA GLN A 168 32.35 49.18 35.38
C GLN A 168 31.91 49.91 36.65
N GLU A 169 30.85 49.46 37.31
CA GLU A 169 30.39 50.04 38.58
C GLU A 169 31.48 49.95 39.65
N ARG A 170 32.17 48.79 39.76
CA ARG A 170 33.32 48.62 40.67
C ARG A 170 34.46 49.58 40.34
N GLN A 171 34.84 49.68 39.07
CA GLN A 171 35.90 50.60 38.63
C GLN A 171 35.54 52.07 38.93
N GLN A 172 34.28 52.47 38.68
CA GLN A 172 33.81 53.82 39.01
C GLN A 172 33.86 54.09 40.52
N LYS A 173 33.46 53.11 41.34
CA LYS A 173 33.52 53.22 42.80
C LYS A 173 34.97 53.34 43.30
N GLU A 174 35.89 52.52 42.78
CA GLU A 174 37.31 52.60 43.12
C GLU A 174 37.93 53.94 42.72
N LEU A 175 37.61 54.45 41.52
CA LEU A 175 38.06 55.77 41.08
C LEU A 175 37.51 56.89 41.97
N ALA A 176 36.22 56.84 42.32
CA ALA A 176 35.60 57.80 43.22
C ALA A 176 36.22 57.78 44.63
N GLU A 177 36.53 56.59 45.15
CA GLU A 177 37.21 56.41 46.44
C GLU A 177 38.64 56.97 46.39
N ALA A 178 39.41 56.68 45.33
CA ALA A 178 40.75 57.22 45.15
C ALA A 178 40.76 58.75 45.08
N LEU A 179 39.79 59.35 44.37
CA LEU A 179 39.62 60.81 44.32
C LEU A 179 39.29 61.39 45.70
N ALA A 180 38.39 60.75 46.45
CA ALA A 180 38.03 61.17 47.80
C ALA A 180 39.22 61.10 48.78
N ILE A 181 40.05 60.06 48.68
CA ILE A 181 41.29 59.94 49.46
C ILE A 181 42.26 61.07 49.10
N GLN A 182 42.50 61.35 47.81
CA GLN A 182 43.36 62.46 47.40
C GLN A 182 42.84 63.82 47.89
N GLU A 183 41.52 64.04 47.85
CA GLU A 183 40.93 65.28 48.35
C GLU A 183 41.14 65.43 49.86
N ARG A 184 40.97 64.35 50.63
CA ARG A 184 41.25 64.32 52.08
C ARG A 184 42.72 64.59 52.37
N GLU A 185 43.65 63.94 51.68
CA GLU A 185 45.08 64.18 51.85
C GLU A 185 45.48 65.62 51.51
N LYS A 186 44.92 66.21 50.43
CA LYS A 186 45.15 67.61 50.08
C LYS A 186 44.61 68.56 51.15
N LYS A 187 43.41 68.30 51.68
CA LYS A 187 42.81 69.08 52.78
C LYS A 187 43.63 68.99 54.05
N GLU A 188 44.10 67.79 54.41
CA GLU A 188 44.94 67.56 55.58
C GLU A 188 46.30 68.27 55.44
N LYS A 189 46.96 68.16 54.28
CA LYS A 189 48.21 68.89 53.99
C LYS A 189 48.02 70.41 54.07
N LEU A 190 46.91 70.93 53.53
CA LEU A 190 46.57 72.34 53.60
C LEU A 190 46.33 72.78 55.06
N ALA A 191 45.58 71.99 55.83
CA ALA A 191 45.33 72.27 57.24
C ALA A 191 46.62 72.23 58.08
N ALA A 192 47.51 71.27 57.83
CA ALA A 192 48.82 71.19 58.46
C ALA A 192 49.70 72.41 58.11
N TYR A 193 49.68 72.87 56.87
CA TYR A 193 50.37 74.08 56.42
C TYR A 193 49.83 75.34 57.11
N LEU A 194 48.50 75.49 57.20
CA LEU A 194 47.87 76.62 57.91
C LEU A 194 48.21 76.63 59.40
N ARG A 195 48.22 75.46 60.07
CA ARG A 195 48.67 75.33 61.47
C ARG A 195 50.14 75.76 61.65
N SER A 196 51.01 75.45 60.69
CA SER A 196 52.43 75.84 60.73
C SER A 196 52.66 77.36 60.64
N LEU A 197 51.71 78.09 60.05
CA LEU A 197 51.72 79.56 59.95
C LEU A 197 51.07 80.26 61.17
N GLY A 198 50.62 79.51 62.18
CA GLY A 198 50.03 80.05 63.41
C GLY A 198 48.55 80.43 63.30
N ILE A 199 47.85 80.01 62.24
CA ILE A 199 46.42 80.24 62.03
C ILE A 199 45.66 78.96 62.39
N ASN A 200 44.67 79.08 63.28
CA ASN A 200 43.91 77.93 63.75
C ASN A 200 42.81 77.58 62.72
N PRO A 201 42.86 76.40 62.06
CA PRO A 201 41.99 76.10 60.92
C PRO A 201 40.53 75.76 61.31
N ASP A 202 40.21 75.61 62.59
CA ASP A 202 38.85 75.31 63.08
C ASP A 202 38.04 76.57 63.48
N GLU A 203 38.62 77.77 63.30
CA GLU A 203 37.99 79.06 63.62
C GLU A 203 37.56 79.89 62.39
N ILE A 204 37.49 79.28 61.19
CA ILE A 204 37.05 79.93 59.93
C ILE A 204 35.82 79.23 59.37
#